data_AF-A0A2H5Z927-F1
#
_entry.id   AF-A0A2H5Z927-F1
#
_cell.length_a   1.000
_cell.length_b   1.000
_cell.length_c   1.000
_cell.angle_alpha   90.00
_cell.angle_beta   90.00
_cell.angle_gamma   90.00
#
_symmetry.space_group_name_H-M   'P 1'
#
loop_
_entity.id
_entity.type
_entity.pdbx_description
1 polymer ?
#
loop_
_entity_poly.entity_id
_entity_poly.type
_entity_poly.pdbx_seq_one_letter_code
_entity_poly.pdbx_strand_id
1 'polypeptide(L)'
;MRIAVAGKGGAGKTTLAATMARLAAQRGYSVNALDDDPNPNLARALGLSTEQIEQLRRVPREEILEERVDSDGHASLHLICPFEEIITRYGVIGPDGVRVLAMTGLLGAGRG
;
A
#
# COMPACT_ATOMS: atom_id res chain seq x y z
N MET A 1 -6.69 11.93 -7.04
CA MET A 1 -6.04 11.26 -8.20
C MET A 1 -5.66 9.84 -7.81
N ARG A 2 -5.72 8.87 -8.73
CA ARG A 2 -5.29 7.47 -8.50
C ARG A 2 -4.33 7.07 -9.63
N ILE A 3 -3.20 6.46 -9.29
CA ILE A 3 -2.18 6.04 -10.25
C ILE A 3 -1.84 4.57 -9.96
N ALA A 4 -1.83 3.74 -10.99
CA ALA A 4 -1.35 2.37 -10.93
C ALA A 4 -0.11 2.22 -11.81
N VAL A 5 0.95 1.61 -11.29
CA VAL A 5 2.21 1.38 -12.00
C VAL A 5 2.38 -0.13 -12.21
N ALA A 6 2.26 -0.59 -13.46
CA ALA A 6 2.32 -2.00 -13.82
C ALA A 6 3.38 -2.28 -14.90
N GLY A 7 3.77 -3.54 -15.07
CA GLY A 7 4.82 -3.96 -16.01
C GLY A 7 5.64 -5.17 -15.54
N LYS A 8 6.54 -5.66 -16.38
CA LYS A 8 7.35 -6.87 -16.12
C LYS A 8 8.23 -6.77 -14.85
N GLY A 9 8.66 -7.91 -14.33
CA GLY A 9 9.68 -7.98 -13.28
C GLY A 9 10.96 -7.25 -13.69
N GLY A 10 11.55 -6.48 -12.77
CA GLY A 10 12.78 -5.72 -13.01
C GLY A 10 12.63 -4.45 -13.87
N ALA A 11 11.43 -4.05 -14.30
CA ALA A 11 11.22 -2.83 -15.09
C ALA A 11 11.38 -1.50 -14.30
N GLY A 12 11.71 -1.55 -13.01
CA GLY A 12 11.88 -0.35 -12.18
C GLY A 12 10.57 0.27 -11.64
N LYS A 13 9.46 -0.47 -11.68
CA LYS A 13 8.12 0.00 -11.25
C LYS A 13 8.11 0.55 -9.83
N THR A 14 8.65 -0.21 -8.88
CA THR A 14 8.67 0.15 -7.46
C THR A 14 9.51 1.41 -7.24
N THR A 15 10.65 1.52 -7.93
CA THR A 15 11.49 2.73 -7.91
C THR A 15 10.72 3.92 -8.45
N LEU A 16 10.08 3.78 -9.62
CA LEU A 16 9.28 4.84 -10.21
C LEU A 16 8.13 5.28 -9.30
N ALA A 17 7.38 4.32 -8.74
CA ALA A 17 6.28 4.58 -7.81
C ALA A 17 6.76 5.32 -6.56
N ALA A 18 7.87 4.89 -5.95
CA ALA A 18 8.47 5.56 -4.80
C ALA A 18 8.90 6.99 -5.14
N THR A 19 9.62 7.19 -6.25
CA THR A 19 10.04 8.52 -6.70
C THR A 19 8.85 9.44 -6.96
N MET A 20 7.82 8.96 -7.65
CA MET A 20 6.60 9.74 -7.91
C MET A 20 5.89 10.11 -6.61
N ALA A 21 5.79 9.19 -5.65
CA ALA A 21 5.15 9.44 -4.36
C ALA A 21 5.88 10.53 -3.56
N ARG A 22 7.21 10.42 -3.43
CA ARG A 22 8.06 11.42 -2.75
C ARG A 22 7.93 12.79 -3.41
N LEU A 23 8.05 12.84 -4.74
CA LEU A 23 7.96 14.08 -5.52
C LEU A 23 6.57 14.75 -5.47
N ALA A 24 5.51 13.97 -5.34
CA ALA A 24 4.16 14.50 -5.13
C ALA A 24 4.02 15.03 -3.69
N ALA A 25 4.48 14.30 -2.69
CA ALA A 25 4.42 14.72 -1.30
C ALA A 25 5.20 16.02 -1.05
N GLN A 26 6.41 16.14 -1.63
CA GLN A 26 7.22 17.37 -1.58
C GLN A 26 6.54 18.58 -2.23
N ARG A 27 5.59 18.36 -3.15
CA ARG A 27 4.77 19.43 -3.75
C ARG A 27 3.52 19.77 -2.94
N GLY A 28 3.38 19.22 -1.72
CA GLY A 28 2.28 19.49 -0.82
C GLY A 28 1.05 18.59 -1.01
N TYR A 29 1.13 17.54 -1.84
CA TYR A 29 0.04 16.58 -1.98
C TYR A 29 0.04 15.57 -0.83
N SER A 30 -1.15 15.22 -0.33
CA SER A 30 -1.29 14.06 0.55
C SER A 30 -1.18 12.77 -0.29
N VAL A 31 -0.21 11.92 0.04
CA VAL A 31 0.08 10.70 -0.74
C VAL A 31 -0.08 9.46 0.13
N ASN A 32 -0.95 8.56 -0.31
CA ASN A 32 -1.05 7.20 0.19
C ASN A 32 -0.44 6.26 -0.86
N ALA A 33 0.55 5.47 -0.46
CA ALA A 33 1.30 4.56 -1.32
C ALA A 33 1.00 3.11 -0.90
N LEU A 34 0.49 2.31 -1.84
CA LEU A 34 0.08 0.93 -1.59
C LEU A 34 1.03 -0.02 -2.32
N ASP A 35 1.48 -1.06 -1.63
CA ASP A 35 2.27 -2.15 -2.21
C ASP A 35 1.43 -3.44 -2.23
N ASP A 36 1.13 -3.94 -3.43
CA ASP A 36 0.42 -5.22 -3.67
C ASP A 36 1.35 -6.23 -4.35
N ASP A 37 2.68 -6.02 -4.31
CA ASP A 37 3.67 -6.97 -4.81
C ASP A 37 3.88 -8.12 -3.79
N PRO A 38 3.95 -9.40 -4.22
CA PRO A 38 4.26 -10.52 -3.34
C PRO A 38 5.56 -10.37 -2.53
N ASN A 39 6.52 -9.60 -3.03
CA ASN A 39 7.74 -9.21 -2.33
C ASN A 39 7.73 -7.68 -2.14
N PRO A 40 7.12 -7.17 -1.05
CA PRO A 40 6.89 -5.75 -0.89
C PRO A 40 8.22 -5.01 -0.72
N ASN A 41 8.49 -4.09 -1.65
CA ASN A 41 9.73 -3.32 -1.73
C ASN A 41 9.49 -1.81 -1.74
N LEU A 42 8.24 -1.36 -1.80
CA LEU A 42 7.89 0.05 -1.90
C LEU A 42 8.34 0.84 -0.67
N ALA A 43 8.13 0.30 0.53
CA ALA A 43 8.57 0.92 1.78
C ALA A 43 10.08 1.18 1.80
N ARG A 44 10.87 0.17 1.41
CA ARG A 44 12.31 0.29 1.28
C ARG A 44 12.71 1.28 0.19
N ALA A 45 12.06 1.25 -0.97
CA ALA A 45 12.33 2.17 -2.07
C ALA A 45 11.97 3.63 -1.73
N LEU A 46 10.97 3.86 -0.87
CA LEU A 46 10.60 5.17 -0.34
C LEU A 46 11.62 5.71 0.66
N GLY A 47 12.44 4.83 1.24
CA GLY A 47 13.44 5.16 2.26
C GLY A 47 12.93 5.09 3.70
N LEU A 48 11.96 4.22 3.99
CA LEU A 48 11.58 3.92 5.38
C LEU A 48 12.76 3.23 6.09
N SER A 49 12.94 3.53 7.37
CA SER A 49 13.91 2.84 8.23
C SER A 49 13.49 1.40 8.48
N THR A 50 14.42 0.57 8.93
CA THR A 50 14.13 -0.83 9.30
C THR A 50 13.01 -0.91 10.34
N GLU A 51 13.06 -0.05 11.35
CA GLU A 51 12.06 0.00 12.42
C GLU A 51 10.67 0.38 11.89
N GLN A 52 10.60 1.29 10.92
CA GLN A 52 9.33 1.65 10.26
C GLN A 52 8.80 0.51 9.39
N ILE A 53 9.69 -0.22 8.71
CA ILE A 53 9.30 -1.38 7.90
C ILE A 53 8.76 -2.50 8.79
N GLU A 54 9.36 -2.73 9.96
CA GLU A 54 8.88 -3.72 10.94
C GLU A 54 7.51 -3.38 11.53
N GLN A 55 7.11 -2.10 11.52
CA GLN A 55 5.79 -1.66 11.96
C GLN A 55 4.69 -1.87 10.93
N LEU A 56 5.06 -2.04 9.65
CA LEU A 56 4.07 -2.34 8.62
C LEU A 56 3.33 -3.61 9.01
N ARG A 57 2.03 -3.62 8.78
CA ARG A 57 1.18 -4.78 8.94
C ARG A 57 0.41 -4.98 7.65
N ARG A 58 0.29 -6.25 7.25
CA ARG A 58 -0.54 -6.59 6.10
C ARG A 58 -1.97 -6.16 6.42
N VAL A 59 -2.60 -5.44 5.49
CA VAL A 59 -4.02 -5.11 5.61
C VAL A 59 -4.84 -6.40 5.42
N PRO A 60 -5.58 -6.86 6.45
CA PRO A 60 -6.41 -8.05 6.35
C PRO A 60 -7.65 -7.76 5.50
N ARG A 61 -7.75 -8.39 4.33
CA ARG A 61 -8.80 -8.08 3.34
C ARG A 61 -10.19 -8.36 3.90
N GLU A 62 -10.30 -9.38 4.74
CA GLU A 62 -11.54 -9.85 5.37
C GLU A 62 -12.07 -8.86 6.43
N GLU A 63 -11.22 -8.00 6.99
CA GLU A 63 -11.62 -6.97 7.96
C GLU A 63 -11.98 -5.64 7.31
N ILE A 64 -11.70 -5.47 6.02
CA ILE A 64 -11.91 -4.19 5.31
C ILE A 64 -12.80 -4.32 4.08
N LEU A 65 -13.04 -5.52 3.56
CA LEU A 65 -13.83 -5.78 2.36
C LEU A 65 -14.98 -6.75 2.64
N GLU A 66 -16.11 -6.50 2.00
CA GLU A 66 -17.20 -7.44 1.86
C GLU A 66 -17.58 -7.61 0.38
N GLU A 67 -18.08 -8.78 0.04
CA GLU A 67 -18.65 -9.05 -1.28
C GLU A 67 -20.14 -8.67 -1.28
N ARG A 68 -20.55 -7.87 -2.26
CA ARG A 68 -21.95 -7.52 -2.49
C ARG A 68 -22.34 -7.99 -3.88
N VAL A 69 -23.50 -8.63 -3.96
CA VAL A 69 -24.11 -9.06 -5.21
C VAL A 69 -25.23 -8.09 -5.54
N ASP A 70 -25.21 -7.52 -6.74
CA ASP A 70 -26.29 -6.65 -7.21
C ASP A 70 -27.52 -7.46 -7.68
N SER A 71 -28.57 -6.74 -8.08
CA SER A 71 -29.82 -7.35 -8.57
C SER A 71 -29.64 -8.19 -9.84
N ASP A 72 -28.55 -7.95 -10.59
CA ASP A 72 -28.23 -8.66 -11.83
C ASP A 72 -27.31 -9.87 -11.58
N GLY A 73 -26.94 -10.13 -10.32
CA GLY A 73 -26.10 -11.24 -9.92
C GLY A 73 -24.60 -10.95 -10.02
N HIS A 74 -24.19 -9.70 -10.25
CA HIS A 74 -22.77 -9.34 -10.31
C HIS A 74 -22.19 -9.13 -8.91
N ALA A 75 -21.15 -9.89 -8.61
CA ALA A 75 -20.36 -9.73 -7.40
C ALA A 75 -19.38 -8.55 -7.52
N SER A 76 -19.32 -7.72 -6.48
CA SER A 76 -18.38 -6.62 -6.34
C SER A 76 -17.87 -6.51 -4.91
N LEU A 77 -16.61 -6.09 -4.76
CA LEU A 77 -15.99 -5.88 -3.44
C LEU A 77 -16.20 -4.44 -2.98
N HIS A 78 -16.66 -4.28 -1.75
CA HIS A 78 -16.92 -2.97 -1.13
C HIS A 78 -16.13 -2.84 0.16
N LEU A 79 -15.63 -1.64 0.42
CA LEU A 79 -15.03 -1.35 1.72
C LEU A 79 -16.12 -1.30 2.79
N ILE A 80 -15.91 -1.98 3.91
CA ILE A 80 -16.84 -1.97 5.05
C ILE A 80 -16.61 -0.77 5.99
N CYS A 81 -15.49 -0.06 5.79
CA CYS A 81 -15.12 1.14 6.53
C CYS A 81 -14.52 2.20 5.59
N PRO A 82 -14.47 3.48 6.01
CA PRO A 82 -13.82 4.53 5.23
C PRO A 82 -12.34 4.24 4.99
N PHE A 83 -11.82 4.61 3.81
CA PHE A 83 -10.42 4.37 3.46
C PHE A 83 -9.42 5.02 4.43
N GLU A 84 -9.70 6.23 4.92
CA GLU A 84 -8.82 6.91 5.90
C GLU A 84 -8.70 6.14 7.24
N GLU A 85 -9.72 5.36 7.60
CA GLU A 85 -9.64 4.50 8.78
C GLU A 85 -8.62 3.36 8.58
N ILE A 86 -8.57 2.80 7.37
CA ILE A 86 -7.58 1.79 6.98
C ILE A 86 -6.17 2.38 7.01
N ILE A 87 -6.00 3.60 6.46
CA ILE A 87 -4.73 4.33 6.53
C ILE A 87 -4.30 4.54 7.99
N THR A 88 -5.23 4.93 8.86
CA THR A 88 -4.94 5.22 10.27
C THR A 88 -4.56 3.95 11.05
N ARG A 89 -5.21 2.83 10.75
CA ARG A 89 -4.99 1.55 11.46
C ARG A 89 -3.73 0.82 11.00
N TYR A 90 -3.43 0.82 9.70
CA TYR A 90 -2.38 -0.03 9.12
C TYR A 90 -1.27 0.74 8.41
N GLY A 91 -1.43 2.06 8.23
CA GLY A 91 -0.46 2.88 7.53
C GLY A 91 0.76 3.23 8.37
N VAL A 92 1.93 3.24 7.74
CA VAL A 92 3.16 3.77 8.33
C VAL A 92 3.55 5.06 7.60
N ILE A 93 3.85 6.11 8.37
CA ILE A 93 4.31 7.39 7.81
C ILE A 93 5.79 7.27 7.49
N GLY A 94 6.11 7.37 6.21
CA GLY A 94 7.46 7.43 5.69
C GLY A 94 7.96 8.85 5.44
N PRO A 95 9.11 8.98 4.77
CA PRO A 95 9.67 10.26 4.39
C PRO A 95 8.70 11.15 3.60
N ASP A 96 8.87 12.47 3.75
CA ASP A 96 8.01 13.51 3.16
C ASP A 96 6.52 13.40 3.54
N GLY A 97 6.16 12.60 4.54
CA GLY A 97 4.78 12.39 4.97
C GLY A 97 3.99 11.39 4.11
N VAL A 98 4.67 10.63 3.23
CA VAL A 98 4.02 9.57 2.45
C VAL A 98 3.53 8.47 3.38
N ARG A 99 2.24 8.15 3.34
CA ARG A 99 1.65 7.07 4.14
C ARG A 99 1.68 5.78 3.35
N VAL A 100 2.29 4.73 3.90
CA VAL A 100 2.53 3.46 3.21
C VAL A 100 1.64 2.36 3.77
N LEU A 101 0.99 1.60 2.89
CA LEU A 101 0.21 0.41 3.22
C LEU A 101 0.79 -0.82 2.51
N ALA A 102 0.86 -1.95 3.24
CA ALA A 102 1.20 -3.25 2.68
C ALA A 102 -0.10 -4.06 2.47
N MET A 103 -0.47 -4.32 1.22
CA MET A 103 -1.67 -5.10 0.85
C MET A 103 -1.37 -6.61 0.78
N THR A 104 -0.14 -6.95 0.41
CA THR A 104 0.39 -8.32 0.31
C THR A 104 1.37 -8.63 1.43
N GLY A 105 1.68 -9.92 1.59
CA GLY A 105 2.29 -10.51 2.78
C GLY A 105 3.47 -9.76 3.42
N LEU A 106 3.37 -9.57 4.73
CA LEU A 106 4.49 -9.54 5.67
C LEU A 106 4.51 -10.89 6.39
N LEU A 107 4.79 -11.96 5.66
CA LEU A 107 5.11 -13.24 6.28
C LEU A 107 6.62 -13.25 6.52
N GLY A 108 6.99 -13.27 7.80
CA GLY A 108 8.35 -13.19 8.34
C GLY A 108 9.47 -13.56 7.37
N ALA A 109 10.12 -12.53 6.82
CA ALA A 109 11.47 -12.70 6.30
C ALA A 109 12.41 -12.79 7.51
N GLY A 110 12.84 -14.01 7.88
CA GLY A 110 13.99 -14.20 8.78
C GLY A 110 13.77 -14.94 10.09
N ARG A 111 12.98 -16.03 10.13
CA ARG A 111 13.25 -17.13 11.09
C ARG A 111 13.67 -18.37 10.31
N GLY A 112 14.96 -18.45 10.04
CA GLY A 112 15.69 -19.57 9.46
C GLY A 112 17.18 -19.31 9.62
#